data_AF-A0A1C5TU76-F1
#
_entry.id   AF-A0A1C5TU76-F1
#
_cell.length_a   1.000
_cell.length_b   1.000
_cell.length_c   1.000
_cell.angle_alpha   90.00
_cell.angle_beta   90.00
_cell.angle_gamma   90.00
#
_symmetry.space_group_name_H-M   'P 1'
#
loop_
_entity.id
_entity.type
_entity.pdbx_description
1 polymer ?
#
loop_
_entity_poly.entity_id
_entity_poly.type
_entity_poly.pdbx_seq_one_letter_code
_entity_poly.pdbx_strand_id
1 'polypeptide(L)'
;MIDRLMIKEAMKRYGTSVNEVAEKMNISRVTLSTHINGNPSTEVLLRIADAIGCPVTELFEQPKKDTLSLTCPHCGKDINLKIE
;
A
#
# COMPACT_ATOMS: atom_id res chain seq x y z
N MET A 1 -11.75 5.62 8.37
CA MET A 1 -11.89 4.23 7.90
C MET A 1 -11.07 4.19 6.61
N ILE A 2 -10.06 3.31 6.53
CA ILE A 2 -9.13 3.27 5.39
C ILE A 2 -9.82 2.37 4.35
N ASP A 3 -10.71 2.95 3.55
CA ASP A 3 -11.62 2.21 2.65
C ASP A 3 -11.02 1.91 1.26
N ARG A 4 -9.71 2.08 1.09
CA ARG A 4 -9.04 1.81 -0.19
C ARG A 4 -7.76 1.01 -0.04
N LEU A 5 -7.81 -0.22 -0.59
CA LEU A 5 -6.61 -0.97 -0.94
C LEU A 5 -6.04 -0.38 -2.24
N MET A 6 -4.76 -0.02 -2.18
CA MET A 6 -3.98 0.53 -3.29
C MET A 6 -3.12 -0.55 -3.97
N ILE A 7 -3.61 -1.79 -4.07
CA ILE A 7 -2.85 -2.89 -4.68
C ILE A 7 -2.45 -2.55 -6.12
N LYS A 8 -3.37 -2.01 -6.94
CA LYS A 8 -3.07 -1.61 -8.33
C LYS A 8 -1.98 -0.54 -8.42
N GLU A 9 -1.95 0.42 -7.49
CA GLU A 9 -0.91 1.45 -7.48
C GLU A 9 0.42 0.93 -6.93
N ALA A 10 0.41 0.06 -5.92
CA ALA A 10 1.62 -0.62 -5.49
C ALA A 10 2.24 -1.40 -6.65
N MET A 11 1.45 -2.18 -7.40
CA MET A 11 1.96 -2.95 -8.55
C MET A 11 2.61 -2.04 -9.61
N LYS A 12 1.99 -0.90 -9.93
CA LYS A 12 2.58 0.07 -10.86
C LYS A 12 3.84 0.74 -10.33
N ARG A 13 3.85 1.15 -9.06
CA ARG A 13 5.02 1.81 -8.42
C ARG A 13 6.24 0.90 -8.39
N TYR A 14 6.02 -0.39 -8.14
CA TYR A 14 7.06 -1.42 -8.10
C TYR A 14 7.33 -2.05 -9.49
N GLY A 15 6.66 -1.59 -10.54
CA GLY A 15 6.88 -2.07 -11.91
C GLY A 15 6.55 -3.55 -12.12
N THR A 16 5.72 -4.15 -11.27
CA THR A 16 5.38 -5.57 -11.36
C THR A 16 4.06 -5.78 -12.11
N SER A 17 4.03 -6.75 -13.03
CA SER A 17 2.80 -7.08 -13.74
C SER A 17 1.88 -8.01 -12.93
N VAL A 18 0.57 -7.98 -13.24
CA VAL A 18 -0.43 -8.91 -12.67
C VAL A 18 -0.05 -10.36 -12.95
N ASN A 19 0.62 -10.62 -14.07
CA ASN A 19 1.03 -11.97 -14.45
C ASN A 19 2.14 -12.47 -13.54
N GLU A 20 3.18 -11.66 -13.34
CA GLU A 20 4.33 -12.04 -12.50
C GLU A 20 3.91 -12.27 -11.05
N VAL A 21 3.03 -11.41 -10.50
CA VAL A 21 2.48 -11.62 -9.14
C VAL A 21 1.66 -12.91 -9.10
N ALA A 22 0.81 -13.16 -10.09
CA ALA A 22 -0.01 -14.37 -10.15
C ALA A 22 0.85 -15.64 -10.26
N GLU A 23 1.91 -15.61 -11.07
CA GLU A 23 2.86 -16.72 -11.23
C GLU A 23 3.65 -16.98 -9.94
N LYS A 24 4.17 -15.94 -9.28
CA LYS A 24 4.83 -16.06 -7.97
C LYS A 24 3.91 -16.62 -6.89
N MET A 25 2.64 -16.24 -6.92
CA MET A 25 1.63 -16.72 -5.98
C MET A 25 1.04 -18.08 -6.38
N ASN A 26 1.40 -18.63 -7.55
CA ASN A 26 0.83 -19.86 -8.11
C ASN A 26 -0.71 -19.84 -8.21
N ILE A 27 -1.28 -18.68 -8.57
CA ILE A 27 -2.72 -18.49 -8.75
C ILE A 27 -3.05 -18.01 -10.16
N SER A 28 -4.32 -18.14 -10.55
CA SER A 28 -4.79 -17.57 -11.82
C SER A 28 -4.86 -16.04 -11.75
N ARG A 29 -4.59 -15.36 -12.87
CA ARG A 29 -4.79 -13.90 -13.00
C ARG A 29 -6.20 -13.47 -12.63
N VAL A 30 -7.21 -14.30 -12.92
CA VAL A 30 -8.60 -14.01 -12.60
C VAL A 30 -8.78 -13.93 -11.08
N THR A 31 -8.26 -14.92 -10.36
CA THR A 31 -8.26 -14.96 -8.89
C THR A 31 -7.55 -13.74 -8.29
N LEU A 32 -6.37 -13.40 -8.82
CA LEU A 32 -5.65 -12.21 -8.37
C LEU A 32 -6.46 -10.92 -8.64
N SER A 33 -7.10 -10.82 -9.81
CA SER A 33 -7.94 -9.67 -10.16
C SER A 33 -9.15 -9.54 -9.23
N THR A 34 -9.75 -10.66 -8.81
CA THR A 34 -10.81 -10.67 -7.78
C THR A 34 -10.28 -10.18 -6.43
N HIS A 35 -9.08 -10.59 -6.02
CA HIS A 35 -8.46 -10.09 -4.78
C HIS A 35 -8.13 -8.60 -4.86
N ILE A 36 -7.67 -8.11 -6.00
CA ILE A 36 -7.32 -6.70 -6.21
C ILE A 36 -8.54 -5.78 -6.12
N ASN A 37 -9.68 -6.21 -6.66
CA ASN A 37 -10.92 -5.41 -6.67
C ASN A 37 -11.88 -5.75 -5.52
N GLY A 38 -11.57 -6.77 -4.73
CA GLY A 38 -12.41 -7.27 -3.65
C GLY A 38 -11.83 -6.97 -2.27
N ASN A 39 -12.30 -7.73 -1.27
CA ASN A 39 -11.78 -7.71 0.10
C ASN A 39 -11.00 -8.99 0.38
N PRO A 40 -9.71 -9.06 0.02
CA PRO A 40 -8.88 -10.23 0.28
C PRO A 40 -8.64 -10.41 1.78
N SER A 41 -8.40 -11.65 2.19
CA SER A 41 -7.96 -11.95 3.56
C SER A 41 -6.55 -11.42 3.82
N THR A 42 -6.20 -11.17 5.08
CA THR A 42 -4.88 -10.67 5.49
C THR A 42 -3.73 -11.55 4.98
N GLU A 43 -3.92 -12.87 4.97
CA GLU A 43 -2.94 -13.82 4.43
C GLU A 43 -2.67 -13.60 2.93
N VAL A 44 -3.72 -13.34 2.15
CA VAL A 44 -3.59 -13.07 0.72
C VAL A 44 -2.89 -11.74 0.48
N LEU A 45 -3.20 -10.71 1.29
CA LEU A 45 -2.51 -9.42 1.23
C LEU A 45 -1.02 -9.54 1.49
N LEU A 46 -0.62 -10.30 2.51
CA LEU A 46 0.78 -10.58 2.82
C LEU A 46 1.49 -11.26 1.65
N ARG A 47 0.85 -12.27 1.03
CA ARG A 47 1.41 -12.94 -0.15
C ARG A 47 1.52 -12.03 -1.37
N ILE A 48 0.54 -11.16 -1.60
CA ILE A 48 0.60 -10.16 -2.68
C ILE A 48 1.76 -9.20 -2.44
N ALA A 49 1.90 -8.70 -1.20
CA ALA A 49 2.99 -7.80 -0.81
C ALA A 49 4.36 -8.45 -1.02
N ASP A 50 4.51 -9.71 -0.59
CA ASP A 50 5.72 -10.52 -0.77
C ASP A 50 6.05 -10.76 -2.25
N ALA A 51 5.04 -11.11 -3.06
CA ALA A 51 5.21 -11.32 -4.50
C ALA A 51 5.62 -10.05 -5.25
N ILE A 52 5.08 -8.88 -4.84
CA ILE A 52 5.47 -7.56 -5.36
C ILE A 52 6.85 -7.14 -4.81
N GLY A 53 7.25 -7.63 -3.63
CA GLY A 53 8.44 -7.20 -2.92
C GLY A 53 8.26 -5.85 -2.22
N CYS A 54 7.04 -5.50 -1.83
CA CYS A 54 6.71 -4.27 -1.11
C CYS A 54 6.23 -4.59 0.31
N PRO A 55 6.37 -3.68 1.28
CA PRO A 55 5.75 -3.85 2.58
C PRO A 55 4.23 -3.79 2.45
N VAL A 56 3.51 -4.61 3.23
CA VAL A 56 2.05 -4.72 3.17
C VAL A 56 1.33 -3.38 3.42
N THR A 57 1.96 -2.46 4.15
CA THR A 57 1.47 -1.09 4.39
C THR A 57 1.30 -0.28 3.11
N GLU A 58 2.09 -0.55 2.06
CA GLU A 58 2.00 0.13 0.75
C GLU A 58 0.78 -0.32 -0.05
N LEU A 59 0.18 -1.46 0.30
CA LEU A 59 -1.08 -1.91 -0.27
C LEU A 59 -2.28 -1.15 0.31
N PHE A 60 -2.08 -0.36 1.36
CA PHE A 60 -3.12 0.47 1.96
C PHE A 60 -2.89 1.94 1.63
N GLU A 61 -3.97 2.70 1.55
CA GLU A 61 -3.86 4.15 1.48
C GLU A 61 -3.22 4.64 2.78
N GLN A 62 -2.01 5.20 2.69
CA GLN A 62 -1.42 5.88 3.81
C GLN A 62 -2.27 7.12 4.12
N PRO A 63 -2.61 7.39 5.40
CA PRO A 63 -3.22 8.66 5.73
C PRO A 63 -2.29 9.74 5.22
N LYS A 64 -2.80 10.65 4.38
CA LYS A 64 -2.04 11.81 3.94
C LYS A 64 -1.58 12.52 5.21
N LYS A 65 -0.31 12.35 5.56
CA LYS A 65 0.35 13.16 6.59
C LYS A 65 0.60 14.51 5.92
N ASP A 66 -0.47 15.29 5.74
CA ASP A 66 -0.40 16.66 5.27
C ASP A 66 0.37 17.56 6.25
N THR A 67 0.78 17.04 7.40
CA THR A 67 1.71 17.71 8.30
C THR A 67 2.70 16.70 8.87
N LEU A 68 3.99 16.90 8.59
CA LEU A 68 5.01 16.53 9.58
C LEU A 68 4.70 17.35 10.82
N SER A 69 3.89 16.81 11.74
CA SER A 69 3.66 17.42 13.05
C SER A 69 4.95 17.28 13.86
N LEU A 70 5.95 18.10 13.52
CA LEU A 70 7.13 18.27 14.33
C LEU A 70 6.68 19.14 15.51
N THR A 71 6.22 18.48 16.57
CA THR A 71 5.84 19.15 17.81
C THR A 71 7.12 19.60 18.51
N CYS A 72 7.28 20.90 18.72
CA CYS A 72 8.46 21.43 19.37
C CYS A 72 8.57 20.88 20.81
N PRO A 73 9.63 20.14 21.19
CA PRO A 73 9.76 19.54 22.52
C PRO A 73 9.92 20.57 23.65
N HIS A 74 10.12 21.85 23.32
CA HIS A 74 10.24 22.93 24.28
C HIS A 74 8.91 23.68 24.55
N CYS A 75 7.95 23.66 23.62
CA CYS A 75 6.74 24.48 23.74
C CYS A 75 5.45 23.85 23.18
N GLY A 76 5.50 22.62 22.67
CA GLY A 76 4.32 21.84 22.30
C GLY A 76 3.60 22.30 21.03
N LYS A 77 4.16 23.25 20.27
CA LYS A 77 3.55 23.76 19.03
C LYS A 77 3.93 22.94 17.80
N ASP A 78 2.95 22.73 16.93
CA ASP A 78 3.12 22.11 15.62
C ASP A 78 3.90 23.04 14.67
N ILE A 79 5.02 22.55 14.15
CA ILE A 79 5.84 23.24 13.15
C ILE A 79 5.36 22.84 11.76
N ASN A 80 4.80 23.79 11.02
CA ASN A 80 4.33 23.58 9.66
C ASN A 80 5.42 24.04 8.67
N LEU A 81 6.19 23.11 8.11
CA LEU A 81 7.17 23.42 7.05
C LEU A 81 6.45 23.40 5.70
N LYS A 82 6.30 24.59 5.08
CA LYS A 82 5.99 24.69 3.65
C LYS A 82 7.29 24.46 2.88
N ILE A 83 7.32 23.43 2.05
CA ILE A 83 8.39 23.21 1.08
C ILE A 83 7.91 23.87 -0.22
N GLU A 84 8.63 24.88 -0.69
CA GLU A 84 8.43 25.56 -1.97
C GLU A 84 9.37 24.96 -3.03
#